data_AF-A0AAV6HX35-F1
#
_entry.id   AF-A0AAV6HX35-F1
#
_cell.length_a   1.000
_cell.length_b   1.000
_cell.length_c   1.000
_cell.angle_alpha   90.00
_cell.angle_beta   90.00
_cell.angle_gamma   90.00
#
_symmetry.space_group_name_H-M   'P 1'
#
loop_
_entity.id
_entity.type
_entity.pdbx_description
1 polymer ?
#
loop_
_entity_poly.entity_id
_entity_poly.type
_entity_poly.pdbx_seq_one_letter_code
_entity_poly.pdbx_strand_id
1 'polypeptide(L)'
;MLQSITVTDSKNKGVKLCLAGEKLVQCRNTLEVSPTISSQNFGLWALKNMRGGYVPVLQLPISGYVMKGVTIVDFNMCAFDDDTSMLDAFAEEKGVFSEAVVQILEKHKGSIKGLF
;
A
#
# COMPACT_ATOMS: atom_id res chain seq x y z
N MET A 1 23.54 13.18 -19.09
CA MET A 1 23.68 13.66 -17.70
C MET A 1 22.34 14.17 -17.23
N LEU A 2 21.87 13.75 -16.05
CA LEU A 2 20.64 14.28 -15.44
C LEU A 2 20.87 15.75 -15.05
N GLN A 3 19.93 16.64 -15.34
CA GLN A 3 20.10 18.10 -15.15
C GLN A 3 19.08 18.72 -14.17
N SER A 4 17.97 18.03 -13.89
CA SER A 4 16.98 18.51 -12.93
C SER A 4 16.19 17.35 -12.36
N ILE A 5 15.74 17.50 -11.11
CA ILE A 5 14.85 16.56 -10.42
C ILE A 5 13.65 17.35 -9.91
N THR A 6 12.46 16.86 -10.20
CA THR A 6 11.20 17.45 -9.73
C THR A 6 10.57 16.49 -8.76
N VAL A 7 10.29 16.94 -7.54
CA VAL A 7 9.56 16.17 -6.53
C VAL A 7 8.21 16.85 -6.32
N THR A 8 7.13 16.13 -6.58
CA THR A 8 5.73 16.59 -6.44
C THR A 8 5.00 15.77 -5.38
N ASP A 9 4.19 16.43 -4.56
CA ASP A 9 3.23 15.76 -3.69
C ASP A 9 1.95 15.35 -4.45
N SER A 10 1.06 14.61 -3.80
CA SER A 10 -0.23 14.17 -4.36
C SER A 10 -1.19 15.31 -4.73
N LYS A 11 -0.88 16.55 -4.32
CA LYS A 11 -1.64 17.77 -4.64
C LYS A 11 -0.93 18.62 -5.69
N ASN A 12 0.07 18.06 -6.39
CA ASN A 12 0.89 18.72 -7.41
C ASN A 12 1.62 19.99 -6.93
N LYS A 13 1.83 20.15 -5.63
CA LYS A 13 2.66 21.22 -5.05
C LYS A 13 4.10 20.73 -4.97
N GLY A 14 4.74 20.61 -6.12
CA GLY A 14 6.14 20.19 -6.20
C GLY A 14 7.14 21.33 -6.13
N VAL A 15 8.30 21.05 -5.56
CA VAL A 15 9.49 21.90 -5.64
C VAL A 15 10.39 21.36 -6.73
N LYS A 16 10.71 22.19 -7.73
CA LYS A 16 11.67 21.85 -8.79
C LYS A 16 13.08 22.20 -8.31
N LEU A 17 13.92 21.18 -8.13
CA LEU A 17 15.32 21.38 -7.78
C LEU A 17 16.17 21.33 -9.04
N CYS A 18 16.61 22.49 -9.50
CA CYS A 18 17.58 22.63 -10.58
C CYS A 18 18.99 22.71 -9.97
N LEU A 19 19.82 21.69 -10.20
CA LEU A 19 21.18 21.62 -9.69
C LEU A 19 22.16 21.52 -10.86
N ALA A 20 23.28 22.24 -10.78
CA ALA A 20 24.37 22.12 -11.76
C ALA A 20 25.01 20.72 -11.69
N GLY A 21 25.51 20.21 -12.82
CA GLY A 21 25.97 18.82 -12.96
C GLY A 21 26.95 18.34 -11.87
N GLU A 22 27.86 19.20 -11.42
CA GLU A 22 28.81 18.89 -10.34
C GLU A 22 28.12 18.68 -8.97
N LYS A 23 27.11 19.50 -8.66
CA LYS A 23 26.32 19.40 -7.43
C LYS A 23 25.41 18.16 -7.42
N LEU A 24 24.93 17.74 -8.59
CA LEU A 24 24.16 16.49 -8.75
C LEU A 24 25.00 15.24 -8.50
N VAL A 25 26.25 15.22 -8.98
CA VAL A 25 27.19 14.12 -8.71
C VAL A 25 27.51 14.08 -7.21
N GLN A 26 27.69 15.23 -6.56
CA GLN A 26 27.89 15.30 -5.11
C GLN A 26 26.66 14.78 -4.33
N CYS A 27 25.44 15.11 -4.73
CA CYS A 27 24.20 14.58 -4.15
C CYS A 27 24.06 13.06 -4.34
N ARG A 28 24.41 12.54 -5.52
CA ARG A 28 24.41 11.09 -5.79
C ARG A 28 25.42 10.37 -4.91
N ASN A 29 26.64 10.90 -4.80
CA ASN A 29 27.71 10.29 -4.01
C ASN A 29 27.45 10.41 -2.50
N THR A 30 26.72 11.43 -2.04
CA THR A 30 26.28 11.52 -0.64
C THR A 30 25.13 10.55 -0.32
N LEU A 31 24.31 10.19 -1.32
CA LEU A 31 23.29 9.15 -1.18
C LEU A 31 23.92 7.74 -1.03
N GLU A 32 25.05 7.50 -1.71
CA GLU A 32 25.79 6.23 -1.65
C GLU A 32 26.60 6.06 -0.34
N VAL A 33 26.87 7.14 0.40
CA VAL A 33 27.66 7.11 1.67
C VAL A 33 26.79 7.04 2.92
N SER A 34 25.46 6.90 2.79
CA SER A 34 24.61 6.43 3.89
C SER A 34 24.20 4.97 3.65
N PRO A 35 24.98 3.98 4.11
CA PRO A 35 24.55 2.58 4.11
C PRO A 35 23.53 2.28 5.21
N THR A 36 22.91 3.29 5.82
CA THR A 36 22.06 3.09 6.99
C THR A 36 20.90 4.08 6.92
N ILE A 37 19.76 3.64 6.37
CA ILE A 37 18.41 3.81 6.92
C ILE A 37 17.42 3.23 5.88
N SER A 38 16.86 2.08 6.25
CA SER A 38 15.45 1.70 6.04
C SER A 38 15.04 0.60 5.05
N SER A 39 15.86 -0.02 4.19
CA SER A 39 15.30 -1.15 3.38
C SER A 39 15.03 -2.41 4.22
N GLN A 40 15.95 -2.79 5.11
CA GLN A 40 15.77 -3.93 6.02
C GLN A 40 14.73 -3.66 7.11
N ASN A 41 14.69 -2.44 7.65
CA ASN A 41 13.68 -2.05 8.65
C ASN A 41 12.30 -1.88 8.01
N PHE A 42 12.19 -1.44 6.76
CA PHE A 42 10.92 -1.38 6.04
C PHE A 42 10.37 -2.78 5.75
N GLY A 43 11.21 -3.73 5.35
CA GLY A 43 10.81 -5.12 5.19
C GLY A 43 10.32 -5.75 6.50
N LEU A 44 11.08 -5.59 7.59
CA LEU A 44 10.70 -6.10 8.92
C LEU A 44 9.47 -5.39 9.52
N TRP A 45 9.35 -4.07 9.32
CA TRP A 45 8.21 -3.29 9.79
C TRP A 45 6.94 -3.59 9.00
N ALA A 46 7.05 -3.71 7.66
CA ALA A 46 5.95 -4.15 6.82
C ALA A 46 5.48 -5.56 7.22
N LEU A 47 6.39 -6.50 7.46
CA LEU A 47 6.03 -7.85 7.93
C LEU A 47 5.28 -7.80 9.27
N LYS A 48 5.73 -6.98 10.22
CA LYS A 48 5.07 -6.84 11.53
C LYS A 48 3.66 -6.22 11.44
N ASN A 49 3.39 -5.43 10.40
CA ASN A 49 2.10 -4.78 10.17
C ASN A 49 1.28 -5.41 9.04
N MET A 50 1.64 -6.63 8.63
CA MET A 50 0.84 -7.41 7.69
C MET A 50 -0.28 -8.12 8.43
N ARG A 51 -1.50 -7.90 7.96
CA ARG A 51 -2.65 -8.72 8.32
C ARG A 51 -3.06 -9.55 7.12
N GLY A 52 -3.56 -10.75 7.36
CA GLY A 52 -4.01 -11.61 6.29
C GLY A 52 -5.08 -12.58 6.73
N GLY A 53 -5.81 -13.10 5.77
CA GLY A 53 -6.91 -14.02 6.00
C GLY A 53 -7.18 -14.89 4.79
N TYR A 54 -7.78 -16.05 5.05
CA TYR A 54 -8.21 -16.98 4.02
C TYR A 54 -9.71 -17.20 4.13
N VAL A 55 -10.42 -17.02 3.02
CA VAL A 55 -11.86 -17.27 2.89
C VAL A 55 -12.04 -18.41 1.89
N PRO A 56 -12.41 -19.63 2.35
CA PRO A 56 -12.53 -20.79 1.47
C PRO A 56 -13.54 -20.60 0.33
N VAL A 57 -14.64 -19.92 0.61
CA VAL A 57 -15.70 -19.60 -0.36
C VAL A 57 -16.25 -18.23 -0.03
N LEU A 58 -16.23 -17.32 -0.99
CA LEU A 58 -16.81 -15.98 -0.91
C LEU A 58 -17.95 -15.86 -1.91
N GLN A 59 -19.13 -15.55 -1.43
CA GLN A 59 -20.30 -15.29 -2.27
C GLN A 59 -20.40 -13.79 -2.54
N LEU A 60 -20.65 -13.44 -3.81
CA LEU A 60 -20.84 -12.07 -4.28
C LEU A 60 -22.33 -11.88 -4.64
N PRO A 61 -23.17 -11.37 -3.73
CA PRO A 61 -24.62 -11.34 -3.90
C PRO A 61 -25.11 -10.40 -5.01
N ILE A 62 -24.38 -9.32 -5.28
CA ILE A 62 -24.72 -8.30 -6.30
C ILE A 62 -24.40 -8.86 -7.69
N SER A 63 -23.22 -9.45 -7.87
CA SER A 63 -22.80 -9.99 -9.16
C SER A 63 -23.21 -11.45 -9.39
N GLY A 64 -23.66 -12.16 -8.36
CA GLY A 64 -24.06 -13.56 -8.40
C GLY A 64 -22.89 -14.55 -8.51
N TYR A 65 -21.65 -14.07 -8.45
CA TYR A 65 -20.46 -14.91 -8.55
C TYR A 65 -20.11 -15.58 -7.22
N VAL A 66 -19.35 -16.67 -7.32
CA VAL A 66 -18.75 -17.36 -6.18
C VAL A 66 -17.26 -17.50 -6.42
N MET A 67 -16.46 -16.94 -5.52
CA MET A 67 -15.00 -17.08 -5.53
C MET A 67 -14.59 -18.17 -4.54
N LYS A 68 -13.68 -19.05 -4.95
CA LYS A 68 -13.14 -20.14 -4.12
C LYS A 68 -11.67 -19.86 -3.80
N GLY A 69 -11.28 -20.11 -2.56
CA GLY A 69 -9.90 -20.00 -2.10
C GLY A 69 -9.36 -18.57 -2.11
N VAL A 70 -10.12 -17.62 -1.56
CA VAL A 70 -9.73 -16.21 -1.54
C VAL A 70 -8.71 -15.98 -0.43
N THR A 71 -7.57 -15.39 -0.77
CA THR A 71 -6.57 -14.92 0.20
C THR A 71 -6.55 -13.41 0.19
N ILE A 72 -6.65 -12.78 1.36
CA ILE A 72 -6.49 -11.34 1.53
C ILE A 72 -5.21 -11.07 2.32
N VAL A 73 -4.44 -10.09 1.86
CA VAL A 73 -3.25 -9.58 2.56
C VAL A 73 -3.36 -8.07 2.58
N ASP A 74 -3.39 -7.52 3.78
CA ASP A 74 -3.40 -6.10 4.06
C ASP A 74 -2.02 -5.69 4.56
N PHE A 75 -1.44 -4.69 3.89
CA PHE A 75 -0.15 -4.11 4.23
C PHE A 75 -0.40 -2.75 4.85
N ASN A 76 -0.47 -2.68 6.19
CA ASN A 76 -0.65 -1.40 6.82
C ASN A 76 0.69 -0.63 6.83
N MET A 77 0.92 0.17 5.78
CA MET A 77 2.13 0.99 5.61
C MET A 77 2.08 2.31 6.39
N CYS A 78 0.98 2.59 7.10
CA CYS A 78 0.87 3.71 8.02
C CYS A 78 0.29 3.20 9.34
N ALA A 79 0.60 3.82 10.47
CA ALA A 79 0.07 3.40 11.77
C ALA A 79 -1.45 3.69 11.96
N PHE A 80 -2.21 3.85 10.87
CA PHE A 80 -3.65 4.12 10.92
C PHE A 80 -4.39 2.78 10.85
N ASP A 81 -4.85 2.34 12.01
CA ASP A 81 -5.61 1.11 12.21
C ASP A 81 -7.09 1.32 11.88
N ASP A 82 -7.41 1.79 10.67
CA ASP A 82 -8.78 2.13 10.31
C ASP A 82 -9.26 1.41 9.04
N ASP A 83 -9.73 0.18 9.23
CA ASP A 83 -10.43 -0.63 8.22
C ASP A 83 -11.64 0.14 7.61
N THR A 84 -12.20 1.13 8.33
CA THR A 84 -13.35 1.94 7.89
C THR A 84 -12.97 2.80 6.68
N SER A 85 -11.78 3.39 6.71
CA SER A 85 -11.26 4.21 5.60
C SER A 85 -11.07 3.41 4.31
N MET A 86 -10.71 2.13 4.43
CA MET A 86 -10.58 1.21 3.29
C MET A 86 -11.97 0.83 2.73
N LEU A 87 -12.94 0.60 3.62
CA LEU A 87 -14.30 0.23 3.24
C LEU A 87 -14.99 1.35 2.46
N ASP A 88 -14.85 2.60 2.89
CA ASP A 88 -15.39 3.78 2.19
C ASP A 88 -14.80 3.93 0.78
N ALA A 89 -13.49 3.71 0.62
CA ALA A 89 -12.83 3.80 -0.68
C ALA A 89 -13.36 2.78 -1.70
N PHE A 90 -13.70 1.56 -1.26
CA PHE A 90 -14.22 0.50 -2.12
C PHE A 90 -15.76 0.50 -2.22
N ALA A 91 -16.47 1.14 -1.29
CA ALA A 91 -17.92 1.26 -1.37
C ALA A 91 -18.37 2.20 -2.51
N GLU A 92 -17.56 3.22 -2.84
CA GLU A 92 -17.84 4.13 -3.95
C GLU A 92 -17.50 3.52 -5.33
N GLU A 93 -16.55 2.57 -5.37
CA GLU A 93 -16.17 1.87 -6.60
C GLU A 93 -17.20 0.80 -6.97
N LYS A 94 -17.62 0.76 -8.24
CA LYS A 94 -18.57 -0.23 -8.75
C LYS A 94 -17.84 -1.33 -9.52
N GLY A 95 -17.91 -2.56 -9.01
CA GLY A 95 -17.38 -3.72 -9.71
C GLY A 95 -17.39 -4.99 -8.87
N VAL A 96 -17.10 -6.12 -9.52
CA VAL A 96 -16.99 -7.42 -8.85
C VAL A 96 -15.85 -7.43 -7.83
N PHE A 97 -14.77 -6.68 -8.11
CA PHE A 97 -13.64 -6.53 -7.21
C PHE A 97 -14.03 -5.76 -5.95
N SER A 98 -14.65 -4.59 -6.09
CA SER A 98 -15.07 -3.78 -4.94
C SER A 98 -16.11 -4.49 -4.08
N GLU A 99 -17.06 -5.19 -4.71
CA GLU A 99 -17.99 -6.08 -4.02
C GLU A 99 -17.28 -7.15 -3.20
N ALA A 100 -16.26 -7.82 -3.76
CA ALA A 100 -15.50 -8.85 -3.06
C ALA A 100 -14.77 -8.28 -1.83
N VAL A 101 -14.14 -7.11 -1.97
CA VAL A 101 -13.44 -6.44 -0.87
C VAL A 101 -14.43 -6.07 0.24
N VAL A 102 -15.57 -5.46 -0.10
CA VAL A 102 -16.62 -5.10 0.88
C VAL A 102 -17.15 -6.35 1.59
N GLN A 103 -17.48 -7.42 0.88
CA GLN A 103 -17.95 -8.68 1.51
C GLN A 103 -16.91 -9.27 2.48
N ILE A 104 -15.63 -9.20 2.13
CA ILE A 104 -14.54 -9.68 3.00
C ILE A 104 -14.43 -8.80 4.26
N LEU A 105 -14.41 -7.48 4.10
CA LEU A 105 -14.24 -6.55 5.22
C LEU A 105 -15.46 -6.50 6.16
N GLU A 106 -16.67 -6.72 5.67
CA GLU A 106 -17.88 -6.73 6.50
C GLU A 106 -18.12 -8.08 7.18
N LYS A 107 -18.04 -9.18 6.41
CA LYS A 107 -18.48 -10.51 6.90
C LYS A 107 -17.34 -11.41 7.34
N HIS A 108 -16.14 -11.19 6.81
CA HIS A 108 -14.99 -12.05 7.06
C HIS A 108 -13.86 -11.33 7.81
N LYS A 109 -14.12 -10.13 8.37
CA LYS A 109 -13.16 -9.35 9.16
C LYS A 109 -12.43 -10.16 10.22
N GLY A 110 -13.14 -11.02 10.94
CA GLY A 110 -12.56 -11.88 11.99
C GLY A 110 -11.59 -12.96 11.48
N SER A 111 -11.59 -13.23 10.18
CA SER A 111 -10.62 -14.12 9.53
C SER A 111 -9.31 -13.41 9.20
N ILE A 112 -9.27 -12.08 9.27
CA ILE A 112 -8.10 -11.26 8.99
C ILE A 112 -7.32 -11.04 10.30
N LYS A 113 -6.15 -11.66 10.41
CA LYS A 113 -5.31 -11.64 11.62
C LYS A 113 -3.89 -11.18 11.28
N GLY A 114 -3.14 -10.74 12.28
CA GLY A 114 -1.71 -10.50 12.12
C GLY A 114 -1.01 -11.75 11.58
N LEU A 115 -0.17 -11.58 10.57
CA LEU A 115 0.57 -12.68 9.93
C LEU A 115 1.84 -13.08 10.70
N PHE A 116 2.25 -12.30 11.71
CA PHE A 116 3.44 -12.50 12.53
C PHE A 116 3.22 -12.08 13.99
#